data_AF-A0AAN8FJC3-F1
#
_entry.id   AF-A0AAN8FJC3-F1
#
_cell.length_a   1.000
_cell.length_b   1.000
_cell.length_c   1.000
_cell.angle_alpha   90.00
_cell.angle_beta   90.00
_cell.angle_gamma   90.00
#
_symmetry.space_group_name_H-M   'P 1'
#
loop_
_entity.id
_entity.type
_entity.pdbx_description
1 polymer ?
#
loop_
_entity_poly.entity_id
_entity_poly.type
_entity_poly.pdbx_seq_one_letter_code
_entity_poly.pdbx_strand_id
1 'polypeptide(L)'
;MRVMQKFDFRVSVRKFSLVVVYENNTSWDDRIDLMLKWRAIVDRYPNLNASVWNVNAMFVDQMLSLKSLTWQTCLWTLFCMAIVCAIFIQNPISVIMATTAIASISLGVMGYLSFWHLDLDPVSLCAVLISIGMAVDFVAHTTYHYQVFTNHSFFVVKAVESNFRYSGRPIRA
;
A
#
# COMPACT_ATOMS: atom_id res chain seq x y z
N MET A 1 -6.96 -73.65 34.36
CA MET A 1 -6.25 -72.46 34.91
C MET A 1 -5.36 -71.89 33.81
N ARG A 2 -5.81 -70.84 33.10
CA ARG A 2 -4.94 -70.05 32.21
C ARG A 2 -5.46 -68.60 32.29
N VAL A 3 -4.61 -67.75 32.85
CA VAL A 3 -4.92 -66.39 33.30
C VAL A 3 -5.19 -65.48 32.11
N MET A 4 -6.34 -64.79 32.11
CA MET A 4 -6.61 -63.68 31.20
C MET A 4 -5.65 -62.52 31.52
N GLN A 5 -4.65 -62.29 30.68
CA GLN A 5 -3.86 -61.05 30.74
C GLN A 5 -4.70 -59.92 30.14
N LYS A 6 -5.21 -59.05 31.01
CA LYS A 6 -5.82 -57.77 30.66
C LYS A 6 -4.70 -56.85 30.16
N PHE A 7 -4.53 -56.74 28.85
CA PHE A 7 -3.66 -55.75 28.24
C PHE A 7 -4.30 -54.36 28.42
N ASP A 8 -3.96 -53.66 29.49
CA ASP A 8 -4.27 -52.24 29.69
C ASP A 8 -3.31 -51.39 28.84
N PHE A 9 -3.56 -51.35 27.53
CA PHE A 9 -2.84 -50.43 26.65
C PHE A 9 -3.53 -49.06 26.74
N ARG A 10 -3.12 -48.23 27.70
CA ARG A 10 -3.46 -46.80 27.71
C ARG A 10 -2.79 -46.12 26.50
N VAL A 11 -3.45 -46.15 25.34
CA VAL A 11 -3.04 -45.36 24.17
C VAL A 11 -3.12 -43.88 24.57
N SER A 12 -1.96 -43.23 24.78
CA SER A 12 -1.91 -41.79 24.99
C SER A 12 -2.06 -41.09 23.64
N VAL A 13 -3.24 -40.56 23.35
CA VAL A 13 -3.51 -39.77 22.14
C VAL A 13 -2.79 -38.43 22.28
N ARG A 14 -1.70 -38.26 21.53
CA ARG A 14 -0.88 -37.02 21.58
C ARG A 14 -1.46 -35.88 20.76
N LYS A 15 -2.12 -36.19 19.64
CA LYS A 15 -2.73 -35.23 18.71
C LYS A 15 -3.92 -35.89 18.02
N PHE A 16 -4.96 -35.12 17.76
CA PHE A 16 -6.11 -35.54 16.97
C PHE A 16 -6.51 -34.39 16.04
N SER A 17 -7.12 -34.71 14.91
CA SER A 17 -7.66 -33.73 13.97
C SER A 17 -9.11 -34.08 13.68
N LEU A 18 -9.96 -33.06 13.62
CA LEU A 18 -11.35 -33.19 13.24
C LEU A 18 -11.53 -32.45 11.92
N VAL A 19 -11.98 -33.16 10.91
CA VAL A 19 -12.28 -32.59 9.59
C VAL A 19 -13.79 -32.46 9.49
N VAL A 20 -14.26 -31.22 9.34
CA VAL A 20 -15.67 -30.91 9.12
C VAL A 20 -15.79 -30.33 7.72
N VAL A 21 -16.73 -30.85 6.94
CA VAL A 21 -17.03 -30.40 5.59
C VAL A 21 -18.30 -29.56 5.64
N TYR A 22 -18.26 -28.40 5.00
CA TYR A 22 -19.37 -27.46 4.93
C TYR A 22 -19.80 -27.31 3.48
N GLU A 23 -21.11 -27.17 3.26
CA GLU A 23 -21.71 -26.95 1.94
C GLU A 23 -22.18 -25.48 1.83
N ASN A 24 -22.25 -24.93 0.62
CA ASN A 24 -22.75 -23.58 0.32
C ASN A 24 -21.86 -22.36 0.70
N ASN A 25 -20.53 -22.49 0.67
CA ASN A 25 -19.60 -21.37 0.88
C ASN A 25 -19.09 -20.78 -0.46
N THR A 26 -19.98 -20.13 -1.22
CA THR A 26 -19.66 -19.59 -2.55
C THR A 26 -18.98 -18.23 -2.50
N SER A 27 -19.33 -17.37 -1.53
CA SER A 27 -18.75 -16.03 -1.36
C SER A 27 -17.46 -16.05 -0.52
N TRP A 28 -16.61 -15.04 -0.71
CA TRP A 28 -15.40 -14.86 0.11
C TRP A 28 -15.73 -14.33 1.52
N ASP A 29 -16.77 -13.51 1.65
CA ASP A 29 -17.21 -13.00 2.95
C ASP A 29 -17.68 -14.12 3.88
N ASP A 30 -18.44 -15.08 3.36
CA ASP A 30 -18.88 -16.25 4.14
C ASP A 30 -17.69 -17.08 4.61
N ARG A 31 -16.64 -17.21 3.79
CA ARG A 31 -15.41 -17.95 4.13
C ARG A 31 -14.61 -17.22 5.21
N ILE A 32 -14.54 -15.90 5.15
CA ILE A 32 -13.86 -15.06 6.15
C ILE A 32 -14.62 -15.18 7.47
N ASP A 33 -15.94 -15.00 7.48
CA ASP A 33 -16.76 -15.06 8.69
C ASP A 33 -16.74 -16.46 9.32
N LEU A 34 -16.80 -17.52 8.51
CA LEU A 34 -16.66 -18.90 8.98
C LEU A 34 -15.30 -19.10 9.66
N MET A 35 -14.20 -18.66 9.04
CA MET A 35 -12.86 -18.76 9.62
C MET A 35 -12.73 -17.98 10.94
N LEU A 36 -13.31 -16.78 11.03
CA LEU A 36 -13.33 -15.98 12.26
C LEU A 36 -14.12 -16.68 13.38
N LYS A 37 -15.27 -17.28 13.07
CA LYS A 37 -16.07 -18.06 14.02
C LYS A 37 -15.30 -19.27 14.55
N TRP A 38 -14.63 -20.02 13.67
CA TRP A 38 -13.81 -21.16 14.08
C TRP A 38 -12.64 -20.74 14.97
N ARG A 39 -11.97 -19.63 14.66
CA ARG A 39 -10.92 -19.07 15.51
C ARG A 39 -11.46 -18.65 16.87
N ALA A 40 -12.58 -17.94 16.91
CA ALA A 40 -13.22 -17.54 18.16
C ALA A 40 -13.62 -18.74 19.06
N ILE A 41 -14.06 -19.85 18.45
CA ILE A 41 -14.36 -21.09 19.18
C ILE A 41 -13.08 -21.70 19.75
N VAL A 42 -12.01 -21.76 18.98
CA VAL A 42 -10.71 -22.28 19.41
C VAL A 42 -10.11 -21.40 20.52
N ASP A 43 -10.20 -20.08 20.40
CA ASP A 43 -9.70 -19.10 21.38
C ASP A 43 -10.41 -19.21 22.73
N ARG A 44 -11.66 -19.69 22.76
CA ARG A 44 -12.39 -19.96 24.02
C ARG A 44 -11.79 -21.13 24.81
N TYR A 45 -11.01 -22.00 24.18
CA TYR A 45 -10.40 -23.16 24.82
C TYR A 45 -8.85 -23.14 24.72
N PRO A 46 -8.17 -22.20 25.41
CA PRO A 46 -6.72 -22.06 25.34
C PRO A 46 -5.96 -23.30 25.85
N ASN A 47 -6.58 -24.08 26.74
CA ASN A 47 -6.01 -25.31 27.31
C ASN A 47 -5.71 -26.40 26.27
N LEU A 48 -6.37 -26.35 25.11
CA LEU A 48 -6.26 -27.36 24.05
C LEU A 48 -5.17 -27.02 23.02
N ASN A 49 -4.65 -25.79 22.99
CA ASN A 49 -3.70 -25.28 21.98
C ASN A 49 -4.08 -25.74 20.55
N ALA A 50 -5.36 -25.64 20.24
CA ALA A 50 -5.90 -26.07 18.95
C ALA A 50 -5.64 -24.99 17.89
N SER A 51 -5.54 -25.39 16.63
CA SER A 51 -5.45 -24.47 15.50
C SER A 51 -6.44 -24.87 14.42
N VAL A 52 -7.00 -23.88 13.73
CA VAL A 52 -7.95 -24.08 12.63
C VAL A 52 -7.16 -24.13 11.33
N TRP A 53 -7.29 -25.23 10.59
CA TRP A 53 -6.66 -25.37 9.27
C TRP A 53 -7.72 -25.42 8.18
N ASN A 54 -7.52 -24.64 7.12
CA ASN A 54 -8.32 -24.62 5.92
C ASN A 54 -7.38 -24.34 4.73
N VAL A 55 -7.64 -24.96 3.57
CA VAL A 55 -6.85 -24.77 2.34
C VAL A 55 -6.78 -23.29 1.94
N ASN A 56 -7.87 -22.54 2.16
CA ASN A 56 -7.97 -21.13 1.80
C ASN A 56 -7.61 -20.17 2.96
N ALA A 57 -7.13 -20.68 4.10
CA ALA A 57 -6.86 -19.86 5.29
C ALA A 57 -5.84 -18.73 5.01
N MET A 58 -4.82 -19.01 4.20
CA MET A 58 -3.82 -18.02 3.80
C MET A 58 -4.44 -16.80 3.08
N PHE A 59 -5.39 -17.03 2.18
CA PHE A 59 -6.05 -15.94 1.45
C PHE A 59 -6.95 -15.12 2.38
N VAL A 60 -7.68 -15.79 3.28
CA VAL A 60 -8.51 -15.12 4.29
C VAL A 60 -7.65 -14.22 5.19
N ASP A 61 -6.50 -14.70 5.65
CA ASP A 61 -5.58 -13.91 6.48
C ASP A 61 -5.02 -12.69 5.77
N GLN A 62 -4.71 -12.86 4.48
CA GLN A 62 -4.26 -11.77 3.63
C GLN A 62 -5.37 -10.72 3.47
N MET A 63 -6.61 -11.12 3.18
CA MET A 63 -7.75 -10.21 3.03
C MET A 63 -8.08 -9.47 4.33
N LEU A 64 -8.03 -10.15 5.48
CA LEU A 64 -8.24 -9.55 6.80
C LEU A 64 -7.20 -8.47 7.11
N SER A 65 -5.94 -8.73 6.77
CA SER A 65 -4.84 -7.78 7.01
C SER A 65 -4.79 -6.67 5.95
N LEU A 66 -5.38 -6.90 4.78
CA LEU A 66 -5.26 -6.04 3.61
C LEU A 66 -5.75 -4.63 3.89
N LYS A 67 -6.93 -4.48 4.51
CA LYS A 67 -7.52 -3.16 4.78
C LYS A 67 -6.58 -2.26 5.57
N SER A 68 -5.97 -2.79 6.63
CA SER A 68 -5.00 -2.04 7.45
C SER A 68 -3.72 -1.77 6.67
N LEU A 69 -3.25 -2.75 5.90
CA LEU A 69 -2.04 -2.62 5.10
C LEU A 69 -2.21 -1.52 4.03
N THR A 70 -3.33 -1.49 3.32
CA THR A 70 -3.63 -0.48 2.30
C THR A 70 -3.54 0.93 2.85
N TRP A 71 -4.16 1.15 4.02
CA TRP A 71 -4.16 2.47 4.62
C TRP A 71 -2.76 2.91 5.04
N GLN A 72 -2.01 2.01 5.68
CA GLN A 72 -0.65 2.31 6.11
C GLN A 72 0.29 2.56 4.93
N THR A 73 0.27 1.70 3.92
CA THR A 73 1.13 1.85 2.74
C THR A 73 0.80 3.13 1.98
N CYS A 74 -0.49 3.45 1.81
CA CYS A 74 -0.91 4.69 1.16
C CYS A 74 -0.38 5.93 1.89
N LEU A 75 -0.51 5.98 3.22
CA LEU A 75 0.01 7.10 4.02
C LEU A 75 1.53 7.23 3.93
N TRP A 76 2.26 6.12 4.06
CA TRP A 76 3.72 6.13 3.93
C TRP A 76 4.17 6.57 2.53
N THR A 77 3.49 6.10 1.48
CA THR A 77 3.79 6.54 0.12
C THR A 77 3.53 8.03 -0.05
N LEU A 78 2.39 8.56 0.41
CA LEU A 78 2.09 10.00 0.36
C LEU A 78 3.14 10.84 1.09
N PHE A 79 3.54 10.39 2.29
CA PHE A 79 4.57 11.07 3.08
C PHE A 79 5.92 11.10 2.37
N CYS A 80 6.37 9.97 1.82
CA CYS A 80 7.60 9.91 1.03
C CYS A 80 7.54 10.82 -0.20
N MET A 81 6.40 10.85 -0.92
CA MET A 81 6.25 11.71 -2.09
C MET A 81 6.27 13.20 -1.73
N ALA A 82 5.69 13.59 -0.60
CA ALA A 82 5.77 14.96 -0.11
C ALA A 82 7.21 15.39 0.18
N ILE A 83 8.02 14.51 0.79
CA ILE A 83 9.44 14.77 1.05
C ILE A 83 10.22 14.93 -0.26
N VAL A 84 10.03 14.01 -1.22
CA VAL A 84 10.72 14.08 -2.51
C VAL A 84 10.37 15.37 -3.26
N CYS A 85 9.09 15.73 -3.29
CA CYS A 85 8.64 16.98 -3.91
C CYS A 85 9.23 18.23 -3.20
N ALA A 86 9.33 18.20 -1.87
CA ALA A 86 9.94 19.29 -1.11
C ALA A 86 11.45 19.45 -1.37
N ILE A 87 12.17 18.35 -1.62
CA ILE A 87 13.61 18.39 -1.94
C ILE A 87 13.83 18.92 -3.37
N PHE A 88 13.02 18.49 -4.34
CA PHE A 88 13.24 18.82 -5.75
C PHE A 88 12.80 20.25 -6.13
N ILE A 89 11.80 20.82 -5.45
CA ILE A 89 11.28 22.16 -5.74
C ILE A 89 11.75 23.14 -4.66
N GLN A 90 12.63 24.07 -5.03
CA GLN A 90 13.09 25.18 -4.19
C GLN A 90 12.02 26.25 -3.91
N ASN A 91 10.78 26.10 -4.42
CA ASN A 91 9.68 27.04 -4.22
C ASN A 91 8.48 26.40 -3.48
N PRO A 92 8.22 26.76 -2.21
CA PRO A 92 7.27 26.06 -1.34
C PRO A 92 5.81 26.10 -1.83
N ILE A 93 5.42 27.15 -2.56
CA ILE A 93 4.05 27.29 -3.11
C ILE A 93 3.78 26.22 -4.18
N SER A 94 4.77 25.92 -5.02
CA SER A 94 4.66 24.87 -6.05
C SER A 94 4.64 23.47 -5.42
N VAL A 95 5.38 23.27 -4.31
CA VAL A 95 5.34 22.02 -3.52
C VAL A 95 3.95 21.77 -2.96
N ILE A 96 3.31 22.79 -2.38
CA ILE A 96 1.96 22.65 -1.81
C ILE A 96 0.94 22.30 -2.90
N MET A 97 1.02 22.94 -4.07
CA MET A 97 0.13 22.61 -5.20
C MET A 97 0.36 21.19 -5.71
N ALA A 98 1.62 20.76 -5.85
CA ALA A 98 1.97 19.39 -6.29
C ALA A 98 1.53 18.33 -5.27
N THR A 99 1.78 18.55 -3.98
CA THR A 99 1.34 17.65 -2.90
C THR A 99 -0.18 17.59 -2.78
N THR A 100 -0.88 18.71 -2.98
CA THR A 100 -2.36 18.74 -3.01
C THR A 100 -2.90 17.96 -4.21
N ALA A 101 -2.27 18.05 -5.39
CA ALA A 101 -2.64 17.24 -6.54
C ALA A 101 -2.42 15.74 -6.31
N ILE A 102 -1.28 15.35 -5.71
CA ILE A 102 -0.99 13.96 -5.36
C ILE A 102 -1.98 13.43 -4.30
N ALA A 103 -2.28 14.23 -3.28
CA ALA A 103 -3.30 13.91 -2.27
C ALA A 103 -4.69 13.76 -2.91
N SER A 104 -5.03 14.61 -3.88
CA SER A 104 -6.29 14.53 -4.62
C SER A 104 -6.37 13.26 -5.47
N ILE A 105 -5.28 12.82 -6.09
CA ILE A 105 -5.24 11.56 -6.84
C ILE A 105 -5.41 10.37 -5.88
N SER A 106 -4.72 10.38 -4.74
CA SER A 106 -4.81 9.32 -3.73
C SER A 106 -6.21 9.22 -3.10
N LEU A 107 -6.81 10.34 -2.72
CA LEU A 107 -8.20 10.40 -2.25
C LEU A 107 -9.19 10.01 -3.35
N GLY A 108 -8.93 10.41 -4.59
CA GLY A 108 -9.72 10.03 -5.75
C GLY A 108 -9.74 8.51 -5.95
N VAL A 109 -8.58 7.85 -5.89
CA VAL A 109 -8.48 6.40 -6.05
C VAL A 109 -9.18 5.64 -4.91
N MET A 110 -8.99 6.06 -3.66
CA MET A 110 -9.74 5.49 -2.51
C MET A 110 -11.25 5.75 -2.63
N GLY A 111 -11.63 6.93 -3.12
CA GLY A 111 -13.02 7.30 -3.39
C GLY A 111 -13.65 6.48 -4.50
N TYR A 112 -12.93 6.19 -5.58
CA TYR A 112 -13.39 5.32 -6.66
C TYR A 112 -13.60 3.88 -6.18
N LEU A 113 -12.70 3.35 -5.36
CA LEU A 113 -12.88 2.03 -4.71
C LEU A 113 -14.16 2.00 -3.86
N SER A 114 -14.43 3.06 -3.09
CA SER A 114 -15.65 3.19 -2.30
C SER A 114 -16.91 3.37 -3.15
N PHE A 115 -16.84 4.08 -4.27
CA PHE A 115 -18.00 4.38 -5.12
C PHE A 115 -18.40 3.16 -5.97
N TRP A 116 -17.44 2.35 -6.40
CA TRP A 116 -17.68 1.16 -7.22
C TRP A 116 -18.05 -0.09 -6.42
N HIS A 117 -18.11 0.00 -5.08
CA HIS A 117 -18.38 -1.16 -4.21
C HIS A 117 -17.45 -2.34 -4.51
N LEU A 118 -16.20 -2.03 -4.88
CA LEU A 118 -15.20 -3.03 -5.22
C LEU A 118 -14.56 -3.55 -3.93
N ASP A 119 -14.56 -4.87 -3.77
CA ASP A 119 -13.83 -5.52 -2.70
C ASP A 119 -12.34 -5.20 -2.83
N LEU A 120 -11.75 -4.78 -1.70
CA LEU A 120 -10.33 -4.49 -1.63
C LEU A 120 -9.55 -5.80 -1.77
N ASP A 121 -8.85 -5.95 -2.88
CA ASP A 121 -8.01 -7.12 -3.21
C ASP A 121 -6.54 -6.70 -3.38
N PRO A 122 -5.53 -7.54 -3.10
CA PRO A 122 -4.12 -7.17 -3.27
C PRO A 122 -3.77 -6.73 -4.69
N VAL A 123 -4.43 -7.30 -5.70
CA VAL A 123 -4.21 -6.89 -7.09
C VAL A 123 -4.64 -5.43 -7.29
N SER A 124 -5.79 -5.04 -6.73
CA SER A 124 -6.27 -3.66 -6.78
C SER A 124 -5.33 -2.71 -6.02
N LEU A 125 -4.83 -3.11 -4.84
CA LEU A 125 -3.84 -2.33 -4.08
C LEU A 125 -2.57 -2.09 -4.89
N CYS A 126 -2.06 -3.11 -5.60
CA CYS A 126 -0.89 -2.96 -6.46
C CYS A 126 -1.16 -1.96 -7.59
N ALA A 127 -2.33 -2.00 -8.22
CA ALA A 127 -2.71 -1.04 -9.26
C ALA A 127 -2.75 0.40 -8.73
N VAL A 128 -3.24 0.61 -7.50
CA VAL A 128 -3.21 1.93 -6.83
C VAL A 128 -1.77 2.40 -6.58
N LEU A 129 -0.88 1.53 -6.10
CA LEU A 129 0.51 1.91 -5.86
C LEU A 129 1.24 2.28 -7.16
N ILE A 130 0.99 1.54 -8.25
CA ILE A 130 1.57 1.82 -9.56
C ILE A 130 1.06 3.18 -10.08
N SER A 131 -0.23 3.49 -9.92
CA SER A 131 -0.78 4.77 -10.37
C SER A 131 -0.18 5.96 -9.62
N ILE A 132 0.07 5.82 -8.32
CA ILE A 132 0.78 6.83 -7.51
C ILE A 132 2.23 7.00 -8.01
N GLY A 133 2.93 5.90 -8.32
CA GLY A 133 4.29 5.94 -8.87
C GLY A 133 4.37 6.70 -10.19
N MET A 134 3.44 6.43 -11.11
CA MET A 134 3.36 7.13 -12.41
C MET A 134 3.04 8.62 -12.25
N ALA A 135 2.20 9.00 -11.28
CA ALA A 135 1.91 10.40 -11.02
C ALA A 135 3.17 11.18 -10.58
N VAL A 136 4.05 10.55 -9.80
CA VAL A 136 5.29 11.17 -9.32
C VAL A 136 6.34 11.28 -10.40
N ASP A 137 6.45 10.25 -11.25
CA ASP A 137 7.30 10.30 -12.44
C ASP A 137 6.97 11.51 -13.32
N PHE A 138 5.67 11.76 -13.53
CA PHE A 138 5.20 12.94 -14.27
C PHE A 138 5.61 14.27 -13.60
N VAL A 139 5.52 14.39 -12.27
CA VAL A 139 5.94 15.60 -11.54
C VAL A 139 7.45 15.80 -11.64
N ALA A 140 8.24 14.74 -11.53
CA ALA A 140 9.69 14.79 -11.65
C ALA A 140 10.13 15.23 -13.05
N HIS A 141 9.55 14.64 -14.11
CA HIS A 141 9.79 15.06 -15.49
C HIS A 141 9.41 16.52 -15.74
N THR A 142 8.24 16.93 -15.27
CA THR A 142 7.78 18.33 -15.41
C THR A 142 8.72 19.29 -14.68
N THR A 143 9.14 18.96 -13.47
CA THR A 143 10.05 19.79 -12.65
C THR A 143 11.43 19.89 -13.29
N TYR A 144 11.97 18.77 -13.77
CA TYR A 144 13.27 18.74 -14.44
C TYR A 144 13.25 19.60 -15.71
N HIS A 145 12.24 19.44 -16.56
CA HIS A 145 12.09 20.28 -17.76
C HIS A 145 11.94 21.75 -17.40
N TYR A 146 11.15 22.09 -16.38
CA TYR A 146 10.99 23.46 -15.91
C TYR A 146 12.31 24.06 -15.39
N GLN A 147 13.11 23.29 -14.65
CA GLN A 147 14.42 23.72 -14.17
C GLN A 147 15.44 23.87 -15.30
N VAL A 148 15.46 22.97 -16.28
CA VAL A 148 16.33 23.10 -17.46
C VAL A 148 15.93 24.33 -18.29
N PHE A 149 14.64 24.54 -18.53
CA PHE A 149 14.14 25.72 -19.24
C PHE A 149 14.50 27.00 -18.49
N THR A 150 14.27 27.03 -17.18
CA THR A 150 14.61 28.18 -16.32
C THR A 150 16.11 28.45 -16.31
N ASN A 151 16.97 27.42 -16.26
CA ASN A 151 18.42 27.60 -16.37
C ASN A 151 18.81 28.21 -17.73
N HIS A 152 18.16 27.80 -18.81
CA HIS A 152 18.40 28.36 -20.13
C HIS A 152 17.91 29.81 -20.23
N SER A 153 16.73 30.13 -19.70
CA SER A 153 16.19 31.49 -19.63
C SER A 153 17.02 32.39 -18.72
N PHE A 154 17.51 31.89 -17.59
CA PHE A 154 18.40 32.61 -16.67
C PHE A 154 19.78 32.87 -17.30
N PHE A 155 20.33 31.92 -18.05
CA PHE A 155 21.56 32.10 -18.81
C PHE A 155 21.40 33.14 -19.93
N VAL A 156 20.30 33.10 -20.69
CA VAL A 156 19.99 34.09 -21.73
C VAL A 156 19.78 35.48 -21.14
N VAL A 157 19.07 35.61 -20.02
CA VAL A 157 18.89 36.90 -19.33
C VAL A 157 20.23 37.44 -18.81
N LYS A 158 21.07 36.61 -18.17
CA LYS A 158 22.43 37.03 -17.76
C LYS A 158 23.33 37.38 -18.95
N ALA A 159 23.20 36.70 -20.08
CA ALA A 159 23.97 36.97 -21.30
C ALA A 159 23.51 38.24 -22.03
N VAL A 160 22.22 38.57 -21.99
CA VAL A 160 21.66 39.83 -22.51
C VAL A 160 22.03 41.00 -21.59
N GLU A 161 21.94 40.81 -20.27
CA GLU A 161 22.30 41.83 -19.28
C GLU A 161 23.80 42.15 -19.31
N SER A 162 24.67 41.16 -19.54
CA SER A 162 26.11 41.38 -19.74
C SER A 162 26.40 42.13 -21.04
N ASN A 163 25.78 41.78 -22.17
CA ASN A 163 25.92 42.49 -23.45
C ASN A 163 25.45 43.95 -23.36
N PHE A 164 24.34 44.22 -22.68
CA PHE A 164 23.85 45.60 -22.50
C PHE A 164 24.78 46.42 -21.58
N ARG A 165 25.42 45.79 -20.58
CA ARG A 165 26.44 46.44 -19.72
C ARG A 165 27.74 46.78 -20.45
N TYR A 166 28.07 46.08 -21.53
CA TYR A 166 29.20 46.41 -22.41
C TYR A 166 28.83 47.48 -23.44
N SER A 167 27.61 47.49 -23.97
CA SER A 167 27.13 48.50 -24.92
C SER A 167 26.76 49.86 -24.30
N GLY A 168 26.59 49.93 -22.97
CA GLY A 168 26.27 51.16 -22.23
C GLY A 168 27.48 51.94 -21.71
N ARG A 169 28.72 51.54 -22.03
CA ARG A 169 29.89 52.36 -21.70
C ARG A 169 30.03 53.47 -22.77
N PRO A 170 29.98 54.76 -22.40
CA PRO A 170 30.24 55.82 -23.37
C PRO A 170 31.64 55.60 -23.93
N ILE A 171 31.73 55.60 -25.26
CA ILE A 171 32.96 55.59 -26.02
C ILE A 171 33.66 56.90 -25.66
N ARG A 172 34.53 56.85 -24.64
CA ARG A 172 35.35 57.99 -24.25
C ARG A 172 36.50 58.02 -25.25
N ALA A 173 36.36 58.89 -26.26
CA ALA A 173 37.47 59.36 -27.07
C ALA A 173 38.53 60.04 -26.19
#